data_AF-E7GSH8-F1
#
_entry.id   AF-E7GSH8-F1
#
_cell.length_a   1.000
_cell.length_b   1.000
_cell.length_c   1.000
_cell.angle_alpha   90.00
_cell.angle_beta   90.00
_cell.angle_gamma   90.00
#
_symmetry.space_group_name_H-M   'P 1'
#
loop_
_entity.id
_entity.type
_entity.pdbx_description
1 polymer ?
#
loop_
_entity_poly.entity_id
_entity_poly.type
_entity_poly.pdbx_seq_one_letter_code
_entity_poly.pdbx_strand_id
1 'polypeptide(L)' 'MEELDYEYLAENFELSGSSIKNIAVAGAFLAASEGNPVGMRHILPALRDEMIKSGKSMPPESFGEYYGLVSGFC' A
#
# COMPACT_ATOMS: atom_id res chain seq x y z
N MET A 1 4.53 16.62 -2.41
CA MET A 1 4.12 15.78 -1.28
C MET A 1 3.16 14.78 -1.90
N GLU A 2 3.54 13.52 -2.06
CA GLU A 2 2.62 12.51 -2.60
C GLU A 2 1.59 12.21 -1.52
N GLU A 3 0.38 12.74 -1.72
CA GLU A 3 -0.73 12.58 -0.78
C GLU A 3 -1.25 11.14 -0.81
N LEU A 4 -1.84 10.71 0.30
CA LEU A 4 -2.53 9.43 0.39
C LEU A 4 -3.90 9.56 -0.26
N ASP A 5 -4.17 8.72 -1.25
CA ASP A 5 -5.49 8.61 -1.85
C ASP A 5 -6.36 7.67 -1.01
N TYR A 6 -7.03 8.24 0.00
CA TYR A 6 -7.88 7.48 0.91
C TYR A 6 -9.14 6.95 0.23
N GLU A 7 -9.68 7.67 -0.75
CA GLU A 7 -10.87 7.26 -1.50
C GLU A 7 -10.56 6.01 -2.32
N TYR A 8 -9.47 6.02 -3.09
CA TYR A 8 -8.99 4.84 -3.80
C TYR A 8 -8.77 3.65 -2.84
N LEU A 9 -8.08 3.87 -1.72
CA LEU A 9 -7.79 2.79 -0.76
C LEU A 9 -9.06 2.20 -0.14
N ALA A 10 -10.04 3.04 0.21
CA ALA A 10 -11.28 2.62 0.84
C ALA A 10 -12.22 1.90 -0.14
N GLU A 11 -12.27 2.34 -1.40
CA GLU A 11 -13.14 1.76 -2.42
C GLU A 11 -12.60 0.42 -2.96
N ASN A 12 -11.28 0.26 -3.05
CA ASN A 12 -10.67 -0.88 -3.73
C ASN A 12 -10.25 -2.03 -2.77
N PHE A 13 -10.11 -1.78 -1.47
CA PHE A 13 -9.60 -2.78 -0.53
C PHE A 13 -10.46 -2.94 0.72
N GLU A 14 -11.04 -4.12 0.86
CA GLU A 14 -11.68 -4.53 2.11
C GLU A 14 -10.62 -5.00 3.11
N LEU A 15 -10.41 -4.19 4.15
CA LEU A 15 -9.37 -4.36 5.16
C LEU A 15 -9.98 -4.38 6.58
N SER A 16 -9.45 -5.26 7.43
CA SER A 16 -9.72 -5.19 8.86
C SER A 16 -9.02 -3.98 9.49
N GLY A 17 -9.51 -3.49 10.62
CA GLY A 17 -8.82 -2.43 11.37
C GLY A 17 -7.38 -2.79 11.74
N SER A 18 -7.11 -4.06 12.03
CA SER A 18 -5.75 -4.56 12.28
C SER A 18 -4.87 -4.48 11.03
N SER A 19 -5.40 -4.83 9.86
CA SER A 19 -4.69 -4.74 8.58
C SER A 19 -4.36 -3.28 8.25
N ILE A 20 -5.30 -2.35 8.43
CA ILE A 20 -5.06 -0.91 8.23
C ILE A 20 -3.89 -0.43 9.11
N LYS A 21 -3.89 -0.80 10.39
CA LYS A 21 -2.78 -0.45 11.31
C LYS A 21 -1.45 -1.04 10.84
N ASN A 22 -1.42 -2.31 10.45
CA ASN A 22 -0.19 -2.97 10.00
C ASN A 22 0.37 -2.31 8.75
N ILE A 23 -0.50 -1.99 7.78
CA ILE A 23 -0.14 -1.30 6.53
C ILE A 23 0.42 0.08 6.83
N ALA A 24 -0.25 0.86 7.69
CA ALA A 24 0.21 2.20 8.07
C ALA A 24 1.59 2.17 8.73
N VAL A 25 1.81 1.23 9.66
CA VAL A 25 3.10 1.08 10.34
C VAL A 25 4.21 0.63 9.39
N ALA A 26 3.94 -0.35 8.52
CA ALA A 26 4.91 -0.81 7.53
C ALA A 26 5.26 0.28 6.52
N GLY A 27 4.26 1.01 6.00
CA GLY A 27 4.48 2.15 5.11
C GLY A 27 5.27 3.28 5.79
N ALA A 28 5.05 3.54 7.08
CA ALA A 28 5.85 4.50 7.84
C ALA A 28 7.32 4.08 7.96
N PHE A 29 7.61 2.80 8.16
CA PHE A 29 8.99 2.30 8.16
C PHE A 29 9.67 2.46 6.80
N LEU A 30 8.95 2.18 5.70
CA LEU A 30 9.46 2.40 4.34
C LEU A 30 9.78 3.88 4.11
N ALA A 31 8.85 4.77 4.43
CA ALA A 31 9.05 6.21 4.30
C ALA A 31 10.22 6.74 5.16
N ALA A 32 10.32 6.26 6.40
CA ALA A 32 11.41 6.62 7.32
C ALA A 32 12.78 6.17 6.79
N SER A 33 12.86 5.02 6.13
CA SER A 33 14.11 4.52 5.53
C SER A 33 14.67 5.44 4.44
N GLU A 34 13.79 6.22 3.80
CA GLU A 34 14.14 7.18 2.75
C GLU A 34 14.22 8.63 3.25
N GLY A 35 13.92 8.88 4.53
CA GLY A 35 13.81 10.22 5.09
C GLY A 35 12.67 11.06 4.50
N ASN A 36 11.65 10.41 3.95
CA ASN A 36 10.52 11.05 3.26
C ASN A 36 9.24 10.99 4.10
N PRO A 37 8.27 11.90 3.89
CA PRO A 37 6.91 11.73 4.37
C PRO A 37 6.26 10.46 3.81
N VAL A 38 5.31 9.90 4.56
CA VAL A 38 4.48 8.76 4.09
C VAL A 38 3.65 9.22 2.88
N GLY A 39 3.52 8.32 1.90
CA GLY A 39 2.80 8.56 0.65
C GLY A 39 2.44 7.24 -0.04
N MET A 40 1.71 7.31 -1.15
CA MET A 40 1.20 6.12 -1.85
C MET A 40 2.29 5.11 -2.22
N ARG A 41 3.45 5.58 -2.67
CA ARG A 41 4.61 4.72 -2.98
C ARG A 41 5.10 3.86 -1.80
N HIS A 42 4.81 4.25 -0.57
CA HIS A 42 5.15 3.49 0.63
C HIS A 42 3.98 2.61 1.11
N ILE A 43 2.74 3.07 0.93
CA ILE A 43 1.54 2.35 1.37
C ILE A 43 1.21 1.18 0.44
N LEU A 44 1.34 1.34 -0.88
CA LEU A 44 1.02 0.30 -1.85
C LEU A 44 1.83 -1.00 -1.64
N PRO A 45 3.17 -0.99 -1.47
CA PRO A 45 3.91 -2.21 -1.16
C PRO A 45 3.55 -2.78 0.22
N ALA A 46 3.33 -1.95 1.24
CA ALA A 46 2.89 -2.41 2.56
C ALA A 46 1.50 -3.08 2.51
N LEU A 47 0.58 -2.54 1.71
CA LEU A 47 -0.75 -3.10 1.45
C LEU A 47 -0.64 -4.44 0.73
N ARG A 48 0.20 -4.52 -0.31
CA ARG A 48 0.48 -5.77 -1.02
C ARG A 48 0.91 -6.87 -0.06
N ASP A 49 1.91 -6.58 0.76
CA ASP A 49 2.49 -7.55 1.69
C ASP A 49 1.47 -8.02 2.74
N GLU A 50 0.66 -7.11 3.28
CA GLU A 50 -0.40 -7.46 4.23
C GLU A 50 -1.48 -8.33 3.58
N MET A 51 -1.88 -8.02 2.35
CA MET A 51 -2.87 -8.78 1.60
C MET A 51 -2.36 -10.17 1.24
N ILE A 52 -1.08 -10.31 0.84
CA ILE A 52 -0.44 -11.61 0.59
C ILE A 52 -0.36 -12.44 1.87
N LYS A 53 -0.01 -11.84 3.02
CA LYS A 53 -0.02 -12.53 4.32
C LYS A 53 -1.41 -13.05 4.69
N SER A 54 -2.46 -12.36 4.26
CA SER A 54 -3.86 -12.79 4.44
C SER A 54 -4.31 -13.86 3.43
N GLY A 55 -3.44 -14.29 2.52
CA GLY A 55 -3.71 -15.32 1.52
C GLY A 55 -4.31 -14.81 0.21
N LYS A 56 -4.35 -13.49 -0.01
CA LYS A 56 -4.86 -12.90 -1.26
C LYS A 56 -3.74 -12.85 -2.33
N SER A 57 -4.11 -13.09 -3.58
CA SER A 57 -3.23 -12.85 -4.72
C SER A 57 -3.24 -11.36 -5.07
N MET A 58 -2.05 -10.75 -5.15
CA MET A 58 -1.88 -9.31 -5.43
C MET A 58 -0.90 -9.11 -6.61
N PRO A 59 -1.30 -9.46 -7.84
CA PRO A 59 -0.56 -9.04 -9.03
C PRO A 59 -0.62 -7.51 -9.21
N PRO A 60 0.31 -6.88 -9.95
CA PRO A 60 0.32 -5.43 -10.13
C PRO A 60 -1.01 -4.86 -10.66
N GLU A 61 -1.75 -5.62 -11.49
CA GLU A 61 -3.06 -5.27 -12.03
C GLU A 61 -4.14 -5.08 -10.95
N SER A 62 -3.95 -5.66 -9.76
CA SER A 62 -4.84 -5.46 -8.61
C SER A 62 -4.80 -4.04 -8.03
N PHE A 63 -3.88 -3.19 -8.51
CA PHE A 63 -3.74 -1.81 -8.07
C PHE A 63 -4.33 -0.79 -9.04
N GLY A 64 -5.08 -1.22 -10.07
CA GLY A 64 -5.85 -0.31 -10.92
C GLY A 64 -5.01 0.84 -11.50
N GLU A 65 -5.41 2.08 -11.25
CA GLU A 65 -4.68 3.28 -11.70
C GLU A 65 -3.28 3.42 -11.09
N TYR A 66 -3.02 2.78 -9.95
CA TYR A 66 -1.72 2.70 -9.30
C TYR A 66 -0.84 1.56 -9.83
N TYR A 67 -1.28 0.82 -10.87
CA TYR A 67 -0.49 -0.24 -11.53
C TYR A 67 0.95 0.20 -11.80
N GLY A 68 1.13 1.38 -12.42
CA GLY A 68 2.45 1.88 -12.84
C GLY A 68 3.40 2.17 -11.67
N LEU A 69 2.84 2.48 -10.50
CA LEU A 69 3.63 2.68 -9.29
C LEU A 69 4.04 1.36 -8.65
N VAL A 70 3.23 0.30 -8.78
CA VAL A 70 3.52 -1.02 -8.18
C VAL A 70 4.36 -1.90 -9.12
N SER A 71 4.22 -1.74 -10.43
CA SER A 71 4.93 -2.54 -11.44
C SER A 71 6.45 -2.39 -11.41
N GLY A 72 6.96 -1.29 -10.84
CA GLY A 72 8.40 -1.07 -10.65
C GLY A 72 9.02 -1.85 -9.48
N PHE A 73 8.21 -2.50 -8.63
CA PHE A 73 8.65 -3.25 -7.45
C PHE A 73 8.57 -4.78 -7.60
N CYS A 74 8.19 -5.29 -8.79
CA CYS A 74 8.00 -6.72 -9.04
C CYS A 74 9.17 -7.36 -9.79
#